data_AF-A0A136IUR1-F1
#
_entry.id   AF-A0A136IUR1-F1
#
_cell.length_a   1.000
_cell.length_b   1.000
_cell.length_c   1.000
_cell.angle_alpha   90.00
_cell.angle_beta   90.00
_cell.angle_gamma   90.00
#
_symmetry.space_group_name_H-M   'P 1'
#
loop_
_entity.id
_entity.type
_entity.pdbx_description
1 polymer ?
#
loop_
_entity_poly.entity_id
_entity_poly.type
_entity_poly.pdbx_seq_one_letter_code
_entity_poly.pdbx_strand_id
1 'polypeptide(L)'
;MACEADATFGPSLGTTNPACRDFDFTLTFQYAIFQILPGVVFAPLALSRARALLSKAIIYPDSLKLSVKTILFTVLSLVQLAEVILSATSAEDMNQGSEGLAIGAKCAALITTLCLAVTSYVEHGRTPGPSLVVQIALSMSLLLDAVLLRTSWTIWMAPDHGSRAVALAAVQTSSAALKLAALICESETKVLPQDGDHRPNVSTAEERSGFFGRTFMFWLNPLFSLGYKS
;
A
#
# COMPACT_ATOMS: atom_id res chain seq x y z
N MET A 1 13.90 -9.77 25.89
CA MET A 1 15.28 -10.05 25.42
C MET A 1 15.29 -10.05 23.90
N ALA A 2 16.32 -9.48 23.24
CA ALA A 2 16.42 -9.47 21.78
C ALA A 2 16.83 -10.87 21.25
N CYS A 3 16.19 -11.34 20.19
CA CYS A 3 16.52 -12.61 19.55
C CYS A 3 17.65 -12.40 18.53
N GLU A 4 18.87 -12.85 18.83
CA GLU A 4 20.02 -12.69 17.91
C GLU A 4 19.82 -13.37 16.55
N ALA A 5 18.98 -14.42 16.49
CA ALA A 5 18.65 -15.11 15.25
C ALA A 5 17.83 -14.26 14.27
N ASP A 6 17.15 -13.19 14.72
CA ASP A 6 16.41 -12.28 13.84
C ASP A 6 17.32 -11.50 12.87
N ALA A 7 18.60 -11.32 13.24
CA ALA A 7 19.61 -10.68 12.38
C ALA A 7 20.15 -11.60 11.28
N THR A 8 19.90 -12.92 11.36
CA THR A 8 20.34 -13.87 10.32
C THR A 8 19.33 -13.96 9.18
N PHE A 9 19.83 -14.10 7.95
CA PHE A 9 18.97 -14.24 6.77
C PHE A 9 18.50 -15.68 6.62
N GLY A 10 17.19 -15.92 6.74
CA GLY A 10 16.61 -17.25 6.57
C GLY A 10 15.08 -17.24 6.67
N PRO A 11 14.39 -18.21 6.03
CA PRO A 11 12.93 -18.28 6.08
C PRO A 11 12.38 -18.77 7.43
N SER A 12 13.19 -19.38 8.28
CA SER A 12 12.74 -19.88 9.58
C SER A 12 13.75 -19.58 10.66
N LEU A 13 13.28 -19.08 11.81
CA LEU A 13 14.03 -19.14 13.05
C LEU A 13 14.31 -20.60 13.40
N GLY A 14 15.58 -20.99 13.45
CA GLY A 14 15.99 -22.33 13.88
C GLY A 14 15.57 -22.58 15.32
N THR A 15 15.13 -23.81 15.64
CA THR A 15 14.57 -24.24 16.94
C THR A 15 15.58 -24.25 18.10
N THR A 16 16.67 -23.49 18.02
CA THR A 16 17.84 -23.63 18.91
C THR A 16 17.88 -22.61 20.04
N ASN A 17 16.95 -21.65 20.15
CA ASN A 17 16.95 -20.68 21.24
C ASN A 17 15.57 -20.50 21.90
N PRO A 18 15.38 -20.93 23.17
CA PRO A 18 14.11 -20.82 23.89
C PRO A 18 13.69 -19.38 24.22
N ALA A 19 14.55 -18.38 23.97
CA ALA A 19 14.23 -16.96 24.08
C ALA A 19 13.65 -16.34 22.79
N CYS A 20 13.58 -17.13 21.70
CA CYS A 20 13.06 -16.71 20.40
C CYS A 20 11.68 -17.33 20.14
N ARG A 21 10.90 -16.73 19.24
CA ARG A 21 9.59 -17.25 18.83
C ARG A 21 9.72 -18.53 17.98
N ASP A 22 8.78 -19.44 18.19
CA ASP A 22 8.68 -20.69 17.43
C ASP A 22 8.00 -20.45 16.07
N PHE A 23 8.56 -21.02 15.00
CA PHE A 23 7.98 -21.08 13.64
C PHE A 23 7.60 -19.72 13.02
N ASP A 24 8.47 -18.72 13.10
CA ASP A 24 8.28 -17.43 12.42
C ASP A 24 9.47 -17.07 11.52
N PHE A 25 9.23 -16.20 10.54
CA PHE A 25 10.28 -15.70 9.63
C PHE A 25 11.25 -14.78 10.37
N THR A 26 12.53 -14.76 9.97
CA THR A 26 13.47 -13.79 10.53
C THR A 26 13.09 -12.37 10.14
N LEU A 27 13.31 -11.39 11.02
CA LEU A 27 12.98 -9.99 10.74
C LEU A 27 13.67 -9.48 9.47
N THR A 28 14.93 -9.88 9.25
CA THR A 28 15.67 -9.50 8.04
C THR A 28 15.01 -10.03 6.75
N PHE A 29 14.56 -11.28 6.75
CA PHE A 29 13.85 -11.88 5.63
C PHE A 29 12.55 -11.13 5.35
N GLN A 30 11.77 -10.82 6.39
CA GLN A 30 10.50 -10.12 6.26
C GLN A 30 10.70 -8.72 5.65
N TYR A 31 11.62 -7.91 6.18
CA TYR A 31 11.86 -6.57 5.64
C TYR A 31 12.39 -6.60 4.20
N ALA A 32 13.30 -7.54 3.88
CA ALA A 32 13.85 -7.67 2.55
C ALA A 32 12.79 -8.08 1.51
N ILE A 33 11.98 -9.10 1.81
CA ILE A 33 11.09 -9.70 0.81
C ILE A 33 9.70 -9.10 0.84
N PHE A 34 9.19 -8.73 2.01
CA PHE A 34 7.82 -8.23 2.14
C PHE A 34 7.72 -6.71 1.99
N GLN A 35 8.84 -5.99 2.07
CA GLN A 35 8.82 -4.53 2.02
C GLN A 35 9.78 -3.91 0.99
N ILE A 36 11.05 -4.33 0.95
CA ILE A 36 12.01 -3.81 -0.03
C ILE A 36 11.71 -4.33 -1.44
N LEU A 37 11.49 -5.64 -1.59
CA LEU A 37 11.24 -6.25 -2.90
C LEU A 37 10.03 -5.64 -3.63
N PRO A 38 8.85 -5.46 -3.00
CA PRO A 38 7.72 -4.77 -3.65
C PRO A 38 8.07 -3.33 -4.01
N GLY A 39 8.83 -2.62 -3.19
CA GLY A 39 9.22 -1.26 -3.49
C GLY A 39 10.13 -1.15 -4.72
N VAL A 40 11.13 -2.02 -4.83
CA VAL A 40 12.04 -2.07 -5.98
C VAL A 40 11.32 -2.44 -7.28
N VAL A 41 10.21 -3.18 -7.20
CA VAL A 41 9.41 -3.57 -8.38
C VAL A 41 8.37 -2.51 -8.71
N PHE A 42 7.53 -2.12 -7.75
CA PHE A 42 6.38 -1.25 -7.99
C PHE A 42 6.75 0.22 -8.16
N ALA A 43 7.77 0.74 -7.47
CA ALA A 43 8.18 2.13 -7.62
C ALA A 43 8.62 2.48 -9.07
N PRO A 44 9.54 1.74 -9.72
CA PRO A 44 9.90 2.03 -11.10
C PRO A 44 8.76 1.75 -12.08
N LEU A 45 7.95 0.71 -11.85
CA LEU A 45 6.76 0.44 -12.67
C LEU A 45 5.78 1.62 -12.63
N ALA A 46 5.46 2.13 -11.44
CA ALA A 46 4.60 3.30 -11.25
C ALA A 46 5.17 4.53 -11.97
N LEU A 47 6.45 4.84 -11.77
CA LEU A 47 7.09 5.98 -12.39
C LEU A 47 7.17 5.87 -13.93
N SER A 48 7.45 4.68 -14.46
CA SER A 48 7.45 4.41 -15.90
C SER A 48 6.08 4.65 -16.50
N ARG A 49 5.01 4.25 -15.78
CA ARG A 49 3.64 4.46 -16.19
C ARG A 49 3.27 5.92 -16.16
N ALA A 50 3.60 6.63 -15.08
CA ALA A 50 3.39 8.07 -14.96
C ALA A 50 4.06 8.82 -16.11
N ARG A 51 5.32 8.51 -16.43
CA ARG A 51 6.05 9.11 -17.57
C ARG A 51 5.35 8.84 -18.90
N ALA A 52 4.90 7.62 -19.15
CA ALA A 52 4.17 7.27 -20.39
C ALA A 52 2.83 8.00 -20.51
N LEU A 53 2.24 8.44 -19.40
CA LEU A 53 1.00 9.20 -19.37
C LEU A 53 1.22 10.71 -19.48
N LEU A 54 2.37 11.25 -19.07
CA LEU A 54 2.64 12.70 -19.16
C LEU A 54 2.55 13.24 -20.60
N SER A 55 2.82 12.40 -21.60
CA SER A 55 2.67 12.76 -23.03
C SER A 55 1.22 12.84 -23.51
N LYS A 56 0.24 12.41 -22.70
CA LYS A 56 -1.19 12.48 -23.04
C LYS A 56 -1.81 13.79 -22.54
N ALA A 57 -2.81 14.27 -23.28
CA ALA A 57 -3.58 15.44 -22.90
C ALA A 57 -4.40 15.20 -21.61
N ILE A 58 -4.62 16.26 -20.84
CA ILE A 58 -5.46 16.25 -19.65
C ILE A 58 -6.92 16.35 -20.10
N ILE A 59 -7.74 15.39 -19.67
CA ILE A 59 -9.16 15.26 -20.05
C ILE A 59 -10.07 15.71 -18.91
N TYR A 60 -9.65 15.52 -17.65
CA TYR A 60 -10.45 15.85 -16.46
C TYR A 60 -9.69 16.85 -15.56
N PRO A 61 -9.97 18.16 -15.69
CA PRO A 61 -9.44 19.15 -14.77
C PRO A 61 -10.29 19.15 -13.49
N ASP A 62 -9.67 18.71 -12.40
CA ASP A 62 -10.15 18.77 -11.01
C ASP A 62 -11.48 18.09 -10.66
N SER A 63 -11.48 17.40 -9.52
CA SER A 63 -12.69 16.79 -8.97
C SER A 63 -12.52 16.59 -7.47
N LEU A 64 -13.63 16.56 -6.72
CA LEU A 64 -13.60 16.22 -5.29
C LEU A 64 -12.88 14.88 -5.04
N LYS A 65 -13.02 13.91 -5.95
CA LYS A 65 -12.33 12.62 -5.87
C LYS A 65 -10.81 12.76 -5.95
N LEU A 66 -10.30 13.71 -6.75
CA LEU A 66 -8.87 14.01 -6.81
C LEU A 66 -8.39 14.56 -5.46
N SER A 67 -9.12 15.51 -4.88
CA SER A 67 -8.78 16.09 -3.58
C SER A 67 -8.78 15.05 -2.46
N VAL A 68 -9.76 14.15 -2.44
CA VAL A 68 -9.79 13.04 -1.46
C VAL A 68 -8.59 12.12 -1.64
N LYS A 69 -8.27 11.72 -2.88
CA LYS A 69 -7.10 10.88 -3.16
C LYS A 69 -5.81 11.55 -2.75
N THR A 70 -5.61 12.82 -3.10
CA THR A 70 -4.39 13.55 -2.73
C THR A 70 -4.26 13.69 -1.23
N ILE A 71 -5.33 14.05 -0.51
CA ILE A 71 -5.33 14.09 0.97
C ILE A 71 -4.99 12.72 1.55
N LEU A 72 -5.52 11.64 1.00
CA LEU A 72 -5.29 10.31 1.52
C LEU A 72 -3.84 9.85 1.34
N PHE A 73 -3.25 10.10 0.16
CA PHE A 73 -1.84 9.83 -0.10
C PHE A 73 -0.91 10.74 0.72
N THR A 74 -1.27 12.00 0.95
CA THR A 74 -0.45 12.89 1.80
C THR A 74 -0.48 12.42 3.25
N VAL A 75 -1.65 12.10 3.81
CA VAL A 75 -1.77 11.53 5.16
C VAL A 75 -1.00 10.22 5.28
N LEU A 76 -1.11 9.32 4.29
CA LEU A 76 -0.34 8.07 4.26
C LEU A 76 1.17 8.32 4.26
N SER A 77 1.65 9.29 3.48
CA SER A 77 3.08 9.63 3.43
C SER A 77 3.60 10.19 4.76
N LEU A 78 2.79 11.00 5.46
CA LEU A 78 3.13 11.55 6.78
C LEU A 78 3.20 10.44 7.84
N VAL A 79 2.26 9.50 7.80
CA VAL A 79 2.26 8.33 8.71
C VAL A 79 3.48 7.45 8.47
N GLN A 80 3.82 7.17 7.20
CA GLN A 80 5.02 6.39 6.88
C GLN A 80 6.32 7.12 7.25
N LEU A 81 6.34 8.45 7.15
CA LEU A 81 7.47 9.25 7.62
C LEU A 81 7.61 9.13 9.15
N ALA A 82 6.50 9.16 9.89
CA ALA A 82 6.51 8.93 11.33
C ALA A 82 7.00 7.52 11.68
N GLU A 83 6.67 6.48 10.90
CA GLU A 83 7.24 5.14 11.10
C GLU A 83 8.76 5.13 10.95
N VAL A 84 9.30 5.83 9.94
CA VAL A 84 10.75 5.92 9.72
C VAL A 84 11.43 6.60 10.91
N ILE A 85 10.90 7.74 11.36
CA ILE A 85 11.45 8.49 12.51
C ILE A 85 11.38 7.66 13.79
N LEU A 86 10.24 7.01 14.03
CA LEU A 86 10.06 6.19 15.22
C LEU A 86 10.99 4.98 15.21
N SER A 87 11.17 4.34 14.04
CA SER A 87 12.12 3.22 13.87
C SER A 87 13.57 3.67 14.06
N ALA A 88 13.93 4.86 13.58
CA ALA A 88 15.28 5.42 13.74
C ALA A 88 15.59 5.77 15.20
N THR A 89 14.60 6.26 15.95
CA THR A 89 14.79 6.60 17.37
C THR A 89 14.67 5.40 18.30
N SER A 90 14.01 4.31 17.89
CA SER A 90 13.96 3.07 18.67
C SER A 90 15.21 2.20 18.48
N ALA A 91 15.97 2.44 17.41
CA ALA A 91 17.23 1.74 17.14
C ALA A 91 18.25 1.93 18.27
N GLU A 92 18.28 3.12 18.89
CA GLU A 92 19.20 3.43 19.99
C GLU A 92 18.91 2.62 21.27
N ASP A 93 17.64 2.24 21.49
CA ASP A 93 17.20 1.53 22.70
C ASP A 93 17.24 0.00 22.53
N MET A 94 17.19 -0.50 21.29
CA MET A 94 16.93 -1.90 20.99
C MET A 94 18.05 -2.51 20.16
N ASN A 95 19.25 -2.68 20.72
CA ASN A 95 20.41 -3.39 20.13
C ASN A 95 20.04 -4.67 19.35
N GLN A 96 19.56 -4.53 18.12
CA GLN A 96 19.09 -5.59 17.25
C GLN A 96 19.85 -5.41 15.95
N GLY A 97 20.67 -6.40 15.57
CA GLY A 97 21.54 -6.34 14.38
C GLY A 97 20.82 -6.13 13.03
N SER A 98 19.50 -5.99 13.01
CA SER A 98 18.64 -5.75 11.84
C SER A 98 18.07 -4.33 11.71
N GLU A 99 18.44 -3.39 12.58
CA GLU A 99 17.89 -2.01 12.61
C GLU A 99 18.04 -1.24 11.28
N GLY A 100 19.25 -1.24 10.70
CA GLY A 100 19.51 -0.51 9.46
C GLY A 100 18.67 -1.01 8.28
N LEU A 101 18.38 -2.32 8.25
CA LEU A 101 17.53 -2.91 7.24
C LEU A 101 16.05 -2.55 7.44
N ALA A 102 15.58 -2.51 8.69
CA ALA A 102 14.22 -2.09 9.01
C ALA A 102 13.99 -0.63 8.58
N ILE A 103 14.92 0.28 8.89
CA ILE A 103 14.85 1.68 8.47
C ILE A 103 14.86 1.78 6.93
N GLY A 104 15.78 1.06 6.27
CA GLY A 104 15.86 1.02 4.81
C GLY A 104 14.56 0.53 4.16
N ALA A 105 13.93 -0.49 4.72
CA ALA A 105 12.65 -1.01 4.26
C ALA A 105 11.50 0.00 4.43
N LYS A 106 11.46 0.71 5.55
CA LYS A 106 10.47 1.77 5.80
C LYS A 106 10.65 2.95 4.84
N CYS A 107 11.88 3.35 4.57
CA CYS A 107 12.20 4.34 3.55
C CYS A 107 11.79 3.89 2.15
N ALA A 108 12.07 2.63 1.77
CA ALA A 108 11.66 2.08 0.49
C ALA A 108 10.13 2.08 0.31
N ALA A 109 9.39 1.74 1.36
CA ALA A 109 7.93 1.83 1.36
C ALA A 109 7.42 3.27 1.18
N LEU A 110 8.05 4.25 1.86
CA LEU A 110 7.73 5.67 1.70
C LEU A 110 7.97 6.16 0.27
N ILE A 111 9.12 5.83 -0.31
CA ILE A 111 9.45 6.17 -1.71
C ILE A 111 8.41 5.56 -2.65
N THR A 112 8.05 4.30 -2.43
CA THR A 112 7.04 3.60 -3.25
C THR A 112 5.69 4.29 -3.17
N THR A 113 5.23 4.66 -1.97
CA THR A 113 3.98 5.40 -1.77
C THR A 113 3.98 6.74 -2.50
N LEU A 114 5.10 7.48 -2.47
CA LEU A 114 5.23 8.74 -3.21
C LEU A 114 5.15 8.52 -4.74
N CYS A 115 5.82 7.49 -5.26
CA CYS A 115 5.71 7.13 -6.67
C CYS A 115 4.28 6.75 -7.08
N LEU A 116 3.57 6.01 -6.22
CA LEU A 116 2.17 5.66 -6.43
C LEU A 116 1.26 6.89 -6.37
N ALA A 117 1.50 7.82 -5.44
CA ALA A 117 0.75 9.08 -5.33
C ALA A 117 0.89 9.94 -6.59
N VAL A 118 2.11 10.09 -7.12
CA VAL A 118 2.36 10.80 -8.39
C VAL A 118 1.62 10.11 -9.55
N THR A 119 1.68 8.79 -9.61
CA THR A 119 1.02 8.01 -10.67
C THR A 119 -0.50 8.15 -10.60
N SER A 120 -1.09 8.04 -9.41
CA SER A 120 -2.52 8.25 -9.16
C SER A 120 -2.96 9.66 -9.59
N TYR A 121 -2.19 10.70 -9.26
CA TYR A 121 -2.47 12.08 -9.66
C TYR A 121 -2.45 12.25 -11.19
N VAL A 122 -1.40 11.75 -11.85
CA VAL A 122 -1.24 11.85 -13.31
C VAL A 122 -2.34 11.07 -14.05
N GLU A 123 -2.69 9.88 -13.58
CA GLU A 123 -3.74 9.04 -14.14
C GLU A 123 -5.14 9.61 -13.91
N HIS A 124 -5.34 10.35 -12.81
CA HIS A 124 -6.63 10.95 -12.54
C HIS A 124 -7.05 11.94 -13.63
N GLY A 125 -6.13 12.82 -14.06
CA GLY A 125 -6.42 13.83 -15.08
C GLY A 125 -6.42 13.30 -16.52
N ARG A 126 -5.75 12.16 -16.79
CA ARG A 126 -5.44 11.72 -18.17
C ARG A 126 -6.08 10.41 -18.60
N THR A 127 -6.69 9.67 -17.68
CA THR A 127 -7.30 8.36 -17.97
C THR A 127 -8.73 8.29 -17.43
N PRO A 128 -9.69 7.73 -18.20
CA PRO A 128 -11.08 7.59 -17.77
C PRO A 128 -11.24 6.47 -16.72
N GLY A 129 -10.41 5.43 -16.77
CA GLY A 129 -10.40 4.33 -15.80
C GLY A 129 -9.52 4.59 -14.57
N PRO A 130 -9.73 3.85 -13.47
CA PRO A 130 -8.86 3.90 -12.29
C PRO A 130 -7.50 3.21 -12.56
N SER A 131 -6.52 3.50 -11.70
CA SER A 131 -5.16 3.01 -11.84
C SER A 131 -5.02 1.52 -11.55
N LEU A 132 -4.80 0.70 -12.58
CA LEU A 132 -4.51 -0.73 -12.37
C LEU A 132 -3.17 -0.94 -11.63
N VAL A 133 -2.15 -0.14 -11.94
CA VAL A 133 -0.82 -0.28 -11.33
C VAL A 133 -0.87 0.07 -9.85
N VAL A 134 -1.55 1.16 -9.48
CA VAL A 134 -1.69 1.55 -8.08
C VAL A 134 -2.55 0.56 -7.29
N GLN A 135 -3.64 0.06 -7.88
CA GLN A 135 -4.47 -0.95 -7.22
C GLN A 135 -3.73 -2.26 -6.94
N ILE A 136 -2.98 -2.79 -7.93
CA ILE A 136 -2.21 -4.03 -7.76
C ILE A 136 -1.06 -3.81 -6.77
N ALA A 137 -0.37 -2.66 -6.84
CA ALA A 137 0.72 -2.35 -5.92
C ALA A 137 0.23 -2.22 -4.47
N LEU A 138 -0.90 -1.53 -4.24
CA LEU A 138 -1.50 -1.36 -2.92
C LEU A 138 -2.04 -2.69 -2.37
N SER A 139 -2.70 -3.51 -3.18
CA SER A 139 -3.23 -4.80 -2.73
C SER A 139 -2.11 -5.77 -2.32
N MET A 140 -1.06 -5.88 -3.14
CA MET A 140 0.11 -6.69 -2.82
C MET A 140 0.82 -6.16 -1.57
N SER A 141 1.03 -4.84 -1.48
CA SER A 141 1.66 -4.24 -0.30
C SER A 141 0.86 -4.50 0.97
N LEU A 142 -0.48 -4.43 0.92
CA LEU A 142 -1.35 -4.68 2.07
C LEU A 142 -1.28 -6.14 2.55
N LEU A 143 -1.24 -7.10 1.63
CA LEU A 143 -1.09 -8.53 1.97
C LEU A 143 0.25 -8.80 2.68
N LEU A 144 1.31 -8.17 2.20
CA LEU A 144 2.65 -8.31 2.77
C LEU A 144 2.79 -7.59 4.12
N ASP A 145 2.19 -6.40 4.24
CA ASP A 145 2.11 -5.66 5.50
C ASP A 145 1.33 -6.43 6.57
N ALA A 146 0.33 -7.23 6.20
CA ALA A 146 -0.43 -8.03 7.16
C ALA A 146 0.46 -9.05 7.89
N VAL A 147 1.43 -9.64 7.19
CA VAL A 147 2.42 -10.55 7.80
C VAL A 147 3.33 -9.78 8.74
N LEU A 148 3.86 -8.63 8.29
CA LEU A 148 4.71 -7.74 9.10
C LEU A 148 3.98 -7.18 10.33
N LEU A 149 2.67 -6.96 10.23
CA LEU A 149 1.83 -6.48 11.33
C LEU A 149 1.62 -7.54 12.39
N ARG A 150 1.38 -8.78 11.96
CA ARG A 150 1.26 -9.90 12.89
C ARG A 150 2.55 -10.07 13.67
N THR A 151 3.68 -10.12 12.97
CA THR A 151 4.99 -10.34 13.58
C THR A 151 5.37 -9.18 14.49
N SER A 152 5.09 -7.94 14.08
CA SER A 152 5.30 -6.78 14.93
C SER A 152 4.45 -6.90 16.20
N TRP A 153 3.14 -7.09 16.10
CA TRP A 153 2.28 -7.21 17.28
C TRP A 153 2.73 -8.29 18.27
N THR A 154 3.18 -9.45 17.78
CA THR A 154 3.67 -10.53 18.64
C THR A 154 4.94 -10.17 19.40
N ILE A 155 5.85 -9.39 18.79
CA ILE A 155 7.09 -8.95 19.45
C ILE A 155 6.77 -7.84 20.44
N TRP A 156 5.99 -6.85 20.03
CA TRP A 156 5.76 -5.61 20.76
C TRP A 156 4.78 -5.73 21.92
N MET A 157 3.94 -6.77 21.96
CA MET A 157 3.08 -7.11 23.10
C MET A 157 3.75 -7.99 24.16
N ALA A 158 5.02 -8.36 23.98
CA ALA A 158 5.76 -9.02 25.04
C ALA A 158 5.85 -8.09 26.27
N PRO A 159 5.59 -8.59 27.50
CA PRO A 159 5.46 -7.77 28.71
C PRO A 159 6.71 -6.95 29.08
N ASP A 160 7.86 -7.25 28.45
CA ASP A 160 9.13 -6.55 28.64
C ASP A 160 9.34 -5.34 27.70
N HIS A 161 8.39 -5.02 26.81
CA HIS A 161 8.57 -3.95 25.81
C HIS A 161 7.79 -2.68 26.19
N GLY A 162 8.51 -1.55 26.27
CA GLY A 162 7.99 -0.27 26.74
C GLY A 162 6.98 0.40 25.79
N SER A 163 6.44 1.54 26.19
CA SER A 163 5.40 2.29 25.46
C SER A 163 5.74 2.63 23.99
N ARG A 164 7.03 2.70 23.62
CA ARG A 164 7.50 2.97 22.26
C ARG A 164 7.21 1.82 21.27
N ALA A 165 7.27 0.58 21.75
CA ALA A 165 6.95 -0.62 20.99
C ALA A 165 5.48 -0.62 20.51
N VAL A 166 4.58 -0.28 21.43
CA VAL A 166 3.15 -0.17 21.17
C VAL A 166 2.87 0.95 20.16
N ALA A 167 3.60 2.06 20.26
CA ALA A 167 3.49 3.16 19.29
C ALA A 167 3.89 2.70 17.88
N LEU A 168 4.99 1.95 17.72
CA LEU A 168 5.41 1.40 16.42
C LEU A 168 4.31 0.52 15.79
N ALA A 169 3.76 -0.41 16.57
CA ALA A 169 2.69 -1.28 16.11
C ALA A 169 1.43 -0.47 15.72
N ALA A 170 1.04 0.51 16.52
CA ALA A 170 -0.13 1.35 16.26
C ALA A 170 0.04 2.18 14.98
N VAL A 171 1.20 2.81 14.77
CA VAL A 171 1.48 3.59 13.55
C VAL A 171 1.48 2.65 12.33
N GLN A 172 2.09 1.47 12.44
CA GLN A 172 2.08 0.48 11.37
C GLN A 172 0.66 0.02 11.00
N THR A 173 -0.20 -0.21 12.00
CA THR A 173 -1.62 -0.55 11.74
C THR A 173 -2.35 0.59 11.06
N SER A 174 -2.07 1.84 11.42
CA SER A 174 -2.68 3.01 10.82
C SER A 174 -2.28 3.17 9.35
N SER A 175 -1.02 2.89 9.02
CA SER A 175 -0.50 2.89 7.65
C SER A 175 -1.19 1.83 6.79
N ALA A 176 -1.36 0.60 7.30
CA ALA A 176 -2.09 -0.45 6.59
C ALA A 176 -3.58 -0.09 6.38
N ALA A 177 -4.24 0.50 7.39
CA ALA A 177 -5.61 0.97 7.27
C ALA A 177 -5.74 2.08 6.21
N LEU A 178 -4.80 3.03 6.16
CA LEU A 178 -4.75 4.08 5.15
C LEU A 178 -4.48 3.51 3.74
N LYS A 179 -3.61 2.50 3.60
CA LYS A 179 -3.42 1.78 2.31
C LYS A 179 -4.71 1.11 1.85
N LEU A 180 -5.46 0.47 2.75
CA LEU A 180 -6.76 -0.12 2.46
C LEU A 180 -7.77 0.95 2.02
N ALA A 181 -7.86 2.06 2.75
CA ALA A 181 -8.72 3.18 2.37
C ALA A 181 -8.34 3.74 0.98
N ALA A 182 -7.03 3.85 0.69
CA ALA A 182 -6.53 4.30 -0.61
C ALA A 182 -6.90 3.33 -1.73
N LEU A 183 -6.83 2.03 -1.47
CA LEU A 183 -7.24 0.98 -2.40
C LEU A 183 -8.74 1.05 -2.72
N ILE A 184 -9.58 1.26 -1.71
CA ILE A 184 -11.03 1.42 -1.89
C ILE A 184 -11.30 2.68 -2.72
N CYS A 185 -10.70 3.81 -2.37
CA CYS A 185 -10.86 5.07 -3.10
C CYS A 185 -10.37 4.98 -4.56
N GLU A 186 -9.31 4.23 -4.82
CA GLU A 186 -8.85 3.94 -6.17
C GLU A 186 -9.79 3.00 -6.93
N SER A 187 -10.50 2.11 -6.25
CA SER A 187 -11.41 1.13 -6.86
C SER A 187 -12.74 1.73 -7.32
N GLU A 188 -13.12 2.87 -6.74
CA GLU A 188 -14.32 3.61 -7.11
C GLU A 188 -14.25 4.11 -8.56
N THR A 189 -15.19 3.65 -9.39
CA THR A 189 -15.29 4.09 -10.79
C THR A 189 -15.60 5.60 -10.87
N LYS A 190 -14.96 6.29 -11.82
CA LYS A 190 -15.33 7.67 -12.15
C LYS A 190 -16.69 7.63 -12.83
N VAL A 191 -17.71 8.19 -12.17
CA VAL A 191 -19.01 8.45 -12.80
C VAL A 191 -18.83 9.75 -13.58
N LEU A 192 -19.01 9.69 -14.90
CA LEU A 192 -18.97 10.88 -15.74
C LEU A 192 -20.11 11.82 -15.31
N PRO A 193 -19.89 13.14 -15.24
CA PRO A 193 -21.00 14.07 -15.31
C PRO A 193 -21.79 13.76 -16.58
N GLN A 194 -23.08 13.52 -16.42
CA GLN A 194 -23.99 13.30 -17.53
C GLN A 194 -24.24 14.66 -18.19
N ASP A 195 -23.22 15.20 -18.88
CA ASP A 195 -23.45 16.33 -19.78
C ASP A 195 -24.34 15.81 -20.92
N GLY A 196 -25.49 16.47 -21.08
CA GLY A 196 -26.58 16.06 -21.96
C GLY A 196 -26.29 16.13 -23.46
N ASP A 197 -25.03 16.09 -23.89
CA ASP A 197 -24.68 15.98 -25.30
C ASP A 197 -24.52 14.51 -25.69
N HIS A 198 -25.42 14.06 -26.57
CA HIS A 198 -25.47 12.73 -27.16
C HIS A 198 -24.21 12.46 -28.01
N ARG A 199 -23.08 12.20 -27.35
CA ARG A 199 -21.90 11.64 -28.01
C ARG A 199 -21.68 10.24 -27.49
N PRO A 200 -21.87 9.19 -28.32
CA PRO A 200 -21.56 7.83 -27.92
C PRO A 200 -20.04 7.67 -27.94
N ASN A 201 -19.35 8.21 -26.93
CA ASN A 201 -17.98 7.80 -26.67
C ASN A 201 -18.02 6.43 -26.01
N VAL A 202 -17.92 5.44 -26.90
CA VAL A 202 -17.79 4.00 -26.68
C VAL A 202 -16.52 3.71 -25.85
N SER A 203 -16.55 4.02 -24.56
CA SER A 203 -15.75 3.27 -23.59
C SER A 203 -16.71 2.36 -22.86
N THR A 204 -16.59 1.07 -23.15
CA THR A 204 -17.38 -0.01 -22.55
C THR A 204 -17.29 0.09 -21.02
N ALA A 205 -18.38 -0.23 -20.30
CA ALA A 205 -18.39 -0.20 -18.83
C ALA A 205 -17.25 -1.02 -18.21
N GLU A 206 -16.75 -2.04 -18.92
CA GLU A 206 -15.54 -2.80 -18.59
C GLU A 206 -14.28 -1.93 -18.54
N GLU A 207 -14.04 -1.06 -19.52
CA GLU A 207 -12.84 -0.19 -19.57
C GLU A 207 -12.82 0.87 -18.45
N ARG A 208 -13.99 1.18 -17.88
CA ARG A 208 -14.13 2.08 -16.73
C ARG A 208 -13.99 1.36 -15.39
N SER A 209 -14.12 0.04 -15.38
CA SER A 209 -14.04 -0.77 -14.17
C SER A 209 -12.57 -1.00 -13.80
N GLY A 210 -12.22 -0.75 -12.54
CA GLY A 210 -10.87 -1.02 -12.04
C GLY A 210 -10.55 -2.50 -11.94
N PHE A 211 -9.37 -2.85 -11.46
CA PHE A 211 -8.93 -4.23 -11.26
C PHE A 211 -10.01 -5.05 -10.53
N PHE A 212 -10.52 -4.54 -9.41
CA PHE A 212 -11.58 -5.21 -8.67
C PHE A 212 -12.92 -5.24 -9.42
N GLY A 213 -13.26 -4.18 -10.16
CA GLY A 213 -14.47 -4.14 -10.98
C GLY A 213 -14.44 -5.11 -12.17
N ARG A 214 -13.25 -5.39 -12.73
CA ARG A 214 -13.01 -6.38 -13.79
C ARG A 214 -12.97 -7.80 -13.21
N THR A 215 -12.25 -8.00 -12.11
CA THR A 215 -12.10 -9.30 -11.45
C THR A 215 -13.41 -9.81 -10.86
N PHE A 216 -14.15 -8.95 -10.17
CA PHE A 216 -15.46 -9.31 -9.59
C PHE A 216 -16.64 -9.00 -10.51
N MET A 217 -16.36 -8.56 -11.75
CA MET A 217 -17.36 -8.15 -12.74
C MET A 217 -18.45 -7.23 -12.17
N PHE A 218 -18.11 -6.32 -11.24
CA PHE A 218 -19.09 -5.42 -10.61
C PHE A 218 -19.82 -4.54 -11.62
N TRP A 219 -19.30 -4.39 -12.85
CA TRP A 219 -20.00 -3.70 -13.94
C TRP A 219 -21.31 -4.41 -14.38
N LEU A 220 -21.48 -5.71 -14.08
CA LEU A 220 -22.70 -6.49 -14.38
C LEU A 220 -23.83 -6.25 -13.38
N ASN A 221 -23.54 -5.73 -12.18
CA ASN A 221 -24.54 -5.53 -11.13
C ASN A 221 -25.74 -4.67 -11.58
N PRO A 222 -25.56 -3.54 -12.30
CA PRO A 222 -26.69 -2.78 -12.84
C PRO A 222 -27.53 -3.56 -13.87
N LEU A 223 -26.92 -4.45 -14.67
CA LEU A 223 -27.66 -5.30 -15.63
C LEU A 223 -28.59 -6.29 -14.92
N PHE A 224 -28.14 -6.91 -13.83
CA PHE A 224 -28.98 -7.79 -13.01
C PHE A 224 -30.16 -7.02 -12.39
N SER A 225 -29.94 -5.79 -11.93
CA SER A 225 -31.00 -4.94 -11.38
C SER A 225 -32.04 -4.51 -12.41
N LEU A 226 -31.63 -4.32 -13.68
CA LEU A 226 -32.56 -4.04 -14.77
C LEU A 226 -33.39 -5.27 -15.10
N GLY A 227 -32.77 -6.44 -15.15
CA GLY A 227 -33.46 -7.71 -15.40
C GLY A 227 -34.43 -8.11 -14.28
N TYR A 228 -34.17 -7.73 -13.03
CA TYR A 228 -35.07 -8.00 -11.90
C TYR A 228 -36.31 -7.08 -11.87
N LYS A 229 -36.26 -5.93 -12.53
CA LYS A 229 -37.37 -4.96 -12.61
C LYS A 229 -38.25 -5.16 -13.86
N SER A 230 -37.96 -6.15 -14.69
CA SER A 230 -38.75 -6.55 -15.86
C SER A 230 -39.47 -7.86 -15.64
#